data_AF-A0A951L145-F1
#
_entry.id   AF-A0A951L145-F1
#
_cell.length_a   1.000
_cell.length_b   1.000
_cell.length_c   1.000
_cell.angle_alpha   90.00
_cell.angle_beta   90.00
_cell.angle_gamma   90.00
#
_symmetry.space_group_name_H-M   'P 1'
#
loop_
_entity.id
_entity.type
_entity.pdbx_description
1 polymer ?
#
loop_
_entity_poly.entity_id
_entity_poly.type
_entity_poly.pdbx_seq_one_letter_code
_entity_poly.pdbx_strand_id
1 'polypeptide(L)' 'MRGIGYSLGAFLVLAGMFWTGRESSHGFSALWEHWWCPIPIVAIALGIATAWLLARSSSQTS' A
#
# COMPACT_ATOMS: atom_id res chain seq x y z
N MET A 1 4.61 8.40 31.56
CA MET A 1 5.21 8.90 30.29
C MET A 1 5.29 7.83 29.19
N ARG A 2 5.64 6.56 29.49
CA ARG A 2 5.73 5.49 28.48
C ARG A 2 4.39 5.09 27.82
N GLY A 3 3.28 5.05 28.59
CA GLY A 3 1.96 4.68 28.06
C GLY A 3 1.37 5.65 27.04
N ILE A 4 1.64 6.95 27.19
CA ILE A 4 1.15 7.99 26.26
C ILE A 4 1.79 7.83 24.89
N GLY A 5 3.09 7.50 24.84
CA GLY A 5 3.80 7.24 23.58
C GLY A 5 3.28 6.01 22.84
N TYR A 6 2.94 4.93 23.56
CA TYR A 6 2.34 3.74 22.96
C TYR A 6 0.94 4.02 22.41
N SER A 7 0.11 4.76 23.16
CA SER A 7 -1.24 5.12 22.69
C SER A 7 -1.21 6.03 21.46
N LEU A 8 -0.31 7.02 21.42
CA LEU A 8 -0.13 7.85 20.22
C LEU A 8 0.37 7.03 19.03
N GLY A 9 1.36 6.16 19.24
CA GLY A 9 1.87 5.28 18.19
C GLY A 9 0.79 4.37 17.62
N ALA A 10 0.00 3.72 18.47
CA ALA A 10 -1.12 2.88 18.04
C ALA A 10 -2.18 3.68 17.27
N PHE A 11 -2.50 4.89 17.73
CA PHE A 11 -3.45 5.76 17.05
C PHE A 11 -2.97 6.17 15.65
N LEU A 12 -1.69 6.53 15.51
CA LEU A 12 -1.07 6.87 14.23
C LEU A 12 -1.09 5.69 13.25
N VAL A 13 -0.81 4.47 13.73
CA VAL A 13 -0.87 3.26 12.91
C VAL A 13 -2.30 3.00 12.44
N LEU A 14 -3.29 3.07 13.34
CA LEU A 14 -4.70 2.87 12.99
C LEU A 14 -5.21 3.94 12.01
N ALA A 15 -4.84 5.19 12.23
CA ALA A 15 -5.18 6.30 11.34
C ALA A 15 -4.56 6.09 9.94
N GLY A 16 -3.29 5.65 9.89
CA GLY A 16 -2.62 5.29 8.65
C GLY A 16 -3.33 4.15 7.91
N MET A 17 -3.65 3.05 8.61
CA MET A 17 -4.37 1.91 8.03
C MET A 17 -5.76 2.32 7.50
N PHE A 18 -6.50 3.14 8.25
CA PHE A 18 -7.80 3.65 7.81
C PHE A 18 -7.69 4.51 6.55
N TRP A 19 -6.71 5.42 6.52
CA TRP A 19 -6.46 6.28 5.37
C TRP A 19 -6.07 5.48 4.13
N THR A 20 -5.14 4.53 4.27
CA THR A 20 -4.75 3.61 3.19
C THR A 20 -5.93 2.78 2.71
N GLY A 21 -6.79 2.30 3.60
CA GLY A 21 -8.00 1.56 3.25
C GLY A 21 -8.99 2.40 2.44
N ARG A 22 -9.20 3.67 2.80
CA ARG A 22 -10.04 4.62 2.04
C ARG A 22 -9.49 4.83 0.63
N GLU A 23 -8.20 5.14 0.50
CA GLU A 23 -7.56 5.35 -0.81
C GLU A 23 -7.62 4.10 -1.68
N SER A 24 -7.40 2.92 -1.06
CA SER A 24 -7.51 1.63 -1.75
C SER A 24 -8.93 1.35 -2.24
N SER A 25 -9.95 1.74 -1.47
CA SER A 25 -11.36 1.59 -1.87
C SER A 25 -11.71 2.50 -3.05
N HIS A 26 -11.20 3.74 -3.05
CA HIS A 26 -11.34 4.67 -4.17
C HIS A 26 -10.63 4.14 -5.43
N GLY A 27 -9.39 3.67 -5.30
CA GLY A 27 -8.64 3.06 -6.39
C GLY A 27 -9.30 1.78 -6.92
N PHE A 28 -9.87 0.96 -6.04
CA PHE A 28 -10.59 -0.25 -6.43
C PHE A 28 -11.89 0.07 -7.17
N SER A 29 -12.68 1.07 -6.74
CA SER A 29 -13.87 1.51 -7.47
C SER A 29 -13.50 2.00 -8.88
N ALA A 30 -12.44 2.82 -8.98
CA ALA A 30 -11.98 3.33 -10.27
C ALA A 30 -11.49 2.20 -11.20
N LEU A 31 -10.75 1.23 -10.65
CA LEU A 31 -10.34 0.04 -11.39
C LEU A 31 -11.53 -0.83 -11.81
N TRP A 32 -12.54 -0.95 -10.96
CA TRP A 32 -13.74 -1.72 -11.25
C TRP A 32 -14.59 -1.07 -12.35
N GLU A 33 -14.68 0.26 -12.37
CA GLU A 33 -15.37 1.02 -13.41
C GLU A 33 -14.62 0.99 -14.75
N HIS A 34 -13.29 0.92 -14.71
CA HIS A 34 -12.41 1.02 -15.88
C HIS A 34 -11.57 -0.24 -16.10
N TRP A 35 -12.05 -1.41 -15.69
CA TRP A 35 -11.31 -2.68 -15.77
C TRP A 35 -10.92 -3.08 -17.20
N TRP A 36 -11.69 -2.58 -18.18
CA TRP A 36 -11.46 -2.75 -19.61
C TRP A 36 -10.32 -1.86 -20.14
N CYS A 37 -9.91 -0.84 -19.39
CA CYS A 37 -8.78 0.02 -19.75
C CYS A 37 -7.45 -0.65 -19.33
N PRO A 38 -6.46 -0.75 -20.23
CA PRO A 38 -5.21 -1.45 -19.93
C PRO A 38 -4.29 -0.68 -18.96
N ILE A 39 -4.42 0.65 -18.88
CA ILE A 39 -3.55 1.55 -18.11
C ILE A 39 -3.47 1.16 -16.62
N PRO A 40 -4.59 1.01 -15.87
CA PRO A 40 -4.54 0.63 -14.45
C PRO A 40 -3.91 -0.75 -14.21
N ILE A 41 -4.12 -1.72 -15.11
CA ILE A 41 -3.54 -3.06 -14.99
C ILE A 41 -2.01 -3.01 -15.15
N VAL A 42 -1.52 -2.26 -16.14
CA VAL A 42 -0.08 -2.08 -16.36
C VAL A 42 0.58 -1.41 -15.16
N ALA A 43 -0.06 -0.38 -14.58
CA ALA A 43 0.46 0.30 -13.40
C ALA A 43 0.57 -0.65 -12.19
N ILE A 44 -0.43 -1.51 -11.96
CA ILE A 44 -0.40 -2.52 -10.89
C ILE A 44 0.72 -3.54 -11.14
N ALA A 45 0.83 -4.06 -12.35
CA ALA A 45 1.87 -5.03 -12.71
C ALA A 45 3.28 -4.44 -12.50
N LEU A 46 3.49 -3.18 -12.90
CA LEU A 46 4.76 -2.49 -12.72
C LEU A 46 5.08 -2.28 -11.22
N GLY A 47 4.07 -1.91 -10.44
CA GLY A 47 4.19 -1.77 -8.98
C GLY A 47 4.60 -3.08 -8.30
N ILE A 48 3.93 -4.19 -8.65
CA ILE A 48 4.26 -5.53 -8.15
C ILE A 48 5.68 -5.94 -8.55
N ALA A 49 6.07 -5.75 -9.82
CA ALA A 49 7.40 -6.07 -10.30
C ALA A 49 8.48 -5.27 -9.55
N THR A 50 8.24 -3.99 -9.32
CA THR A 50 9.16 -3.12 -8.58
C THR A 50 9.29 -3.57 -7.13
N ALA A 51 8.17 -3.84 -6.46
CA ALA A 51 8.17 -4.36 -5.08
C ALA A 51 8.91 -5.69 -4.98
N TRP A 52 8.70 -6.60 -5.94
CA TRP A 52 9.38 -7.88 -6.00
C TRP A 52 10.88 -7.73 -6.23
N LEU A 53 11.30 -6.82 -7.13
CA LEU A 53 12.70 -6.53 -7.35
C LEU A 53 13.35 -5.95 -6.09
N LEU A 54 12.70 -5.02 -5.40
CA LEU A 54 13.19 -4.45 -4.14
C LEU A 54 13.32 -5.52 -3.05
N ALA A 55 12.31 -6.38 -2.90
CA ALA A 55 12.34 -7.49 -1.94
C ALA A 55 13.39 -8.56 -2.29
N ARG A 56 13.70 -8.76 -3.57
CA ARG A 56 14.77 -9.67 -4.00
C ARG A 56 16.15 -9.06 -3.74
N SER A 57 16.29 -7.75 -3.96
CA SER A 57 17.54 -7.03 -3.77
C SER A 57 17.99 -7.05 -2.30
N SER A 58 17.05 -7.00 -1.35
CA SER A 58 17.36 -7.12 0.08
C SER A 58 17.77 -8.53 0.52
N SER A 59 17.51 -9.56 -0.29
CA SER A 59 17.87 -10.95 0.01
C SER A 59 19.27 -11.36 -0.47
N GLN A 60 19.94 -10.58 -1.33
CA GLN A 60 21.28 -10.87 -1.86
C GLN A 60 22.44 -10.23 -1.06
N THR A 61 22.15 -9.35 -0.11
CA THR A 61 23.15 -8.64 0.72
C THR A 61 23.43 -9.31 2.07
N SER A 62 23.08 -10.58 2.26
CA SER A 62 23.46 -11.39 3.44
C SER A 62 24.53 -12.42 3.09
#